data_AF-A0A519TD18-F1
#
_entry.id   AF-A0A519TD18-F1
#
_cell.length_a   1.000
_cell.length_b   1.000
_cell.length_c   1.000
_cell.angle_alpha   90.00
_cell.angle_beta   90.00
_cell.angle_gamma   90.00
#
_symmetry.space_group_name_H-M   'P 1'
#
loop_
_entity.id
_entity.type
_entity.pdbx_description
1 polymer ?
#
loop_
_entity_poly.entity_id
_entity_poly.type
_entity_poly.pdbx_seq_one_letter_code
_entity_poly.pdbx_strand_id
1 'polypeptide(L)'
;MKHLLTVLKYALLLSISGALMWYAVRGQDLSRIGHYIRTANYFWLSLSLVLSALGYFSRAYRWQMQLDASQNPAPYWKVYHAMMVGYLANLVLPRAGEVIRCSVLRRTSGVPVQVALGTVVTERVIDVLVLLILLSSTLLLDFKTFWGFFNNALLGGKADSIARNPTPLVIAAVIALVLLAVVGYA
;
A
#
# COMPACT_ATOMS: atom_id res chain seq x y z
N MET A 1 -6.85 -18.81 -25.15
CA MET A 1 -5.68 -17.91 -25.07
C MET A 1 -5.68 -17.01 -23.81
N LYS A 2 -6.80 -16.35 -23.45
CA LYS A 2 -6.87 -15.48 -22.24
C LYS A 2 -6.50 -16.20 -20.94
N HIS A 3 -6.98 -17.41 -20.70
CA HIS A 3 -6.65 -18.19 -19.50
C HIS A 3 -5.16 -18.56 -19.39
N LEU A 4 -4.49 -18.80 -20.52
CA LEU A 4 -3.07 -19.17 -20.56
C LEU A 4 -2.17 -17.98 -20.20
N LEU A 5 -2.53 -16.78 -20.69
CA LEU A 5 -1.89 -15.52 -20.30
C LEU A 5 -2.10 -15.21 -18.80
N THR A 6 -3.29 -15.49 -18.26
CA THR A 6 -3.58 -15.32 -16.83
C THR A 6 -2.74 -16.24 -15.97
N VAL A 7 -2.64 -17.53 -16.32
CA VAL A 7 -1.80 -18.51 -15.60
C VAL A 7 -0.33 -18.11 -15.66
N LEU A 8 0.17 -17.70 -16.84
CA LEU A 8 1.54 -17.24 -17.01
C LEU A 8 1.84 -16.00 -16.15
N LYS A 9 0.92 -15.03 -16.08
CA LYS A 9 1.05 -13.83 -15.26
C LYS A 9 1.16 -14.16 -13.77
N TYR A 10 0.28 -15.03 -13.26
CA TYR A 10 0.33 -15.44 -11.86
C TYR A 10 1.56 -16.28 -11.54
N ALA A 11 1.96 -17.20 -12.42
CA ALA A 11 3.16 -18.01 -12.27
C ALA A 11 4.44 -17.14 -12.24
N LEU A 12 4.52 -16.14 -13.12
CA LEU A 12 5.63 -15.19 -13.17
C LEU A 12 5.67 -14.33 -11.89
N LEU A 13 4.53 -13.82 -11.41
CA LEU A 13 4.45 -13.07 -10.14
C LEU A 13 4.87 -13.92 -8.94
N LEU A 14 4.40 -15.17 -8.86
CA LEU A 14 4.78 -16.11 -7.80
C LEU A 14 6.28 -16.45 -7.86
N SER A 15 6.82 -16.69 -9.06
CA SER A 15 8.24 -17.00 -9.25
C SER A 15 9.12 -15.82 -8.86
N ILE A 16 8.74 -14.59 -9.22
CA ILE A 16 9.44 -13.37 -8.82
C ILE A 16 9.37 -13.21 -7.29
N SER A 17 8.18 -13.35 -6.69
CA SER A 17 8.02 -13.26 -5.24
C SER A 17 8.88 -14.29 -4.50
N GLY A 18 8.91 -15.54 -4.97
CA GLY A 18 9.76 -16.59 -4.40
C GLY A 18 11.25 -16.30 -4.56
N ALA A 19 11.68 -15.81 -5.73
CA ALA A 19 13.06 -15.44 -5.98
C ALA A 19 13.53 -14.28 -5.08
N LEU A 20 12.69 -13.23 -4.92
CA LEU A 20 12.98 -12.14 -3.99
C LEU A 20 13.01 -12.60 -2.54
N MET A 21 12.07 -13.46 -2.13
CA MET A 21 12.05 -14.01 -0.77
C MET A 21 13.31 -14.84 -0.49
N TRP A 22 13.71 -15.70 -1.43
CA TRP A 22 14.96 -16.46 -1.33
C TRP A 22 16.17 -15.53 -1.26
N TYR A 23 16.24 -14.50 -2.11
CA TYR A 23 17.31 -13.51 -2.10
C TYR A 23 17.41 -12.79 -0.75
N ALA A 24 16.26 -12.41 -0.16
CA ALA A 24 16.22 -11.74 1.13
C ALA A 24 16.70 -12.63 2.29
N VAL A 25 16.46 -13.95 2.21
CA VAL A 25 16.79 -14.91 3.28
C VAL A 25 18.17 -15.55 3.12
N ARG A 26 18.73 -15.63 1.90
CA ARG A 26 19.98 -16.36 1.61
C ARG A 26 21.20 -15.92 2.45
N GLY A 27 21.21 -14.71 2.99
CA GLY A 27 22.27 -14.18 3.85
C GLY A 27 21.90 -14.02 5.32
N GLN A 28 20.72 -14.48 5.74
CA GLN A 28 20.22 -14.30 7.11
C GLN A 28 20.40 -15.57 7.92
N ASP A 29 20.92 -15.42 9.14
CA ASP A 29 21.04 -16.52 10.09
C ASP A 29 19.68 -16.77 10.77
N LEU A 30 19.01 -17.85 10.37
CA LEU A 30 17.69 -18.22 10.91
C LEU A 30 17.72 -18.42 12.44
N SER A 31 18.86 -18.80 13.01
CA SER A 31 19.01 -18.95 14.46
C SER A 31 18.95 -17.60 15.17
N ARG A 32 19.58 -16.57 14.58
CA ARG A 32 19.49 -15.19 15.10
C ARG A 32 18.08 -14.63 14.98
N ILE A 33 17.35 -14.93 13.91
CA ILE A 33 15.94 -14.51 13.76
C ILE A 33 15.11 -15.07 14.93
N GLY A 34 15.25 -16.36 15.22
CA GLY A 34 14.56 -16.99 16.35
C GLY A 34 14.94 -16.38 17.71
N HIS A 35 16.22 -16.06 17.90
CA HIS A 35 16.69 -15.36 19.10
C HIS A 35 16.05 -13.98 19.23
N TYR A 36 16.04 -13.16 18.17
CA TYR A 36 15.44 -11.83 18.22
C TYR A 36 13.94 -11.85 18.49
N ILE A 37 13.22 -12.85 17.98
CA ILE A 37 11.79 -13.02 18.29
C ILE A 37 11.57 -13.32 19.78
N ARG A 38 12.46 -14.11 20.41
CA ARG A 38 12.36 -14.46 21.84
C ARG A 38 12.83 -13.34 22.78
N THR A 39 13.84 -12.59 22.38
CA THR A 39 14.35 -11.45 23.18
C THR A 39 13.66 -10.14 22.85
N ALA A 40 12.68 -10.15 21.95
CA ALA A 40 11.89 -8.97 21.63
C ALA A 40 11.16 -8.46 22.87
N ASN A 41 11.09 -7.15 23.00
CA ASN A 41 10.35 -6.54 24.09
C ASN A 41 8.84 -6.71 23.86
N TYR A 42 8.23 -7.69 24.54
CA TYR A 42 6.81 -8.00 24.43
C TYR A 42 5.90 -6.85 24.88
N PHE A 43 6.38 -5.93 25.73
CA PHE A 43 5.62 -4.74 26.08
C PHE A 43 5.38 -3.86 24.85
N TRP A 44 6.44 -3.53 24.10
CA TRP A 44 6.31 -2.75 22.86
C TRP A 44 5.50 -3.49 21.79
N LEU A 45 5.66 -4.81 21.68
CA LEU A 45 4.85 -5.62 20.76
C LEU A 45 3.36 -5.54 21.12
N SER A 46 3.01 -5.77 22.39
CA SER A 46 1.62 -5.70 22.87
C SER A 46 1.02 -4.31 22.70
N LEU A 47 1.79 -3.25 23.00
CA LEU A 47 1.37 -1.87 22.80
C LEU A 47 1.08 -1.58 21.32
N SER A 48 1.94 -2.04 20.41
CA SER A 48 1.73 -1.87 18.96
C SER A 48 0.48 -2.60 18.47
N LEU A 49 0.18 -3.78 19.03
CA LEU A 49 -1.03 -4.55 18.70
C LEU A 49 -2.28 -3.83 19.18
N VAL A 50 -2.28 -3.31 20.42
CA VAL A 50 -3.40 -2.54 20.98
C VAL A 50 -3.64 -1.27 20.16
N LEU A 51 -2.59 -0.51 19.86
CA LEU A 51 -2.69 0.69 19.03
C LEU A 51 -3.18 0.38 17.61
N SER A 52 -2.75 -0.76 17.04
CA SER A 52 -3.24 -1.22 15.72
C SER A 52 -4.73 -1.57 15.77
N ALA A 53 -5.18 -2.26 16.82
CA ALA A 53 -6.58 -2.58 17.03
C ALA A 53 -7.42 -1.29 17.17
N LEU A 54 -6.97 -0.33 17.98
CA LEU A 54 -7.57 1.00 18.10
C LEU A 54 -7.61 1.74 16.75
N GLY A 55 -6.56 1.59 15.93
CA GLY A 55 -6.51 2.11 14.57
C GLY A 55 -7.65 1.57 13.69
N TYR A 56 -8.01 0.29 13.80
CA TYR A 56 -9.14 -0.27 13.06
C TYR A 56 -10.48 0.32 13.51
N PHE A 57 -10.68 0.49 14.82
CA PHE A 57 -11.89 1.13 15.35
C PHE A 57 -12.02 2.59 14.90
N SER A 58 -10.91 3.34 14.94
CA SER A 58 -10.85 4.72 14.46
C SER A 58 -11.19 4.84 12.98
N ARG A 59 -10.66 3.93 12.14
CA ARG A 59 -10.97 3.92 10.71
C ARG A 59 -12.43 3.59 10.43
N ALA A 60 -13.01 2.64 11.14
CA ALA A 60 -14.44 2.33 11.02
C ALA A 60 -15.31 3.54 11.39
N TYR A 61 -14.94 4.28 12.43
CA TYR A 61 -15.62 5.50 12.83
C TYR A 61 -15.52 6.60 11.77
N ARG A 62 -14.32 6.85 11.25
CA ARG A 62 -14.11 7.82 10.15
C ARG A 62 -14.93 7.47 8.91
N TRP A 63 -15.00 6.19 8.54
CA TRP A 63 -15.80 5.76 7.39
C TRP A 63 -17.31 5.89 7.66
N GLN A 64 -17.78 5.62 8.88
CA GLN A 64 -19.16 5.88 9.28
C GLN A 64 -19.52 7.36 9.11
N MET A 65 -18.66 8.28 9.55
CA MET A 65 -18.90 9.72 9.38
C MET A 65 -19.06 10.12 7.90
N GLN A 66 -18.31 9.51 6.98
CA GLN A 66 -18.44 9.76 5.55
C GLN A 66 -19.77 9.23 4.98
N LEU A 67 -20.22 8.07 5.46
CA LEU A 67 -21.50 7.47 5.06
C LEU A 67 -22.69 8.31 5.57
N ASP A 68 -22.59 8.81 6.81
CA ASP A 68 -23.59 9.71 7.40
C ASP A 68 -23.68 11.02 6.62
N ALA A 69 -22.53 11.60 6.21
CA ALA A 69 -22.48 12.77 5.34
C ALA A 69 -23.06 12.51 3.93
N SER A 70 -23.07 11.26 3.48
CA SER A 70 -23.64 10.86 2.19
C SER A 70 -25.15 10.55 2.26
N GLN A 71 -25.85 10.96 3.32
CA GLN A 71 -27.29 10.71 3.55
C GLN A 71 -27.66 9.22 3.58
N ASN A 72 -26.69 8.33 3.82
CA ASN A 72 -26.89 6.88 3.90
C ASN A 72 -26.30 6.35 5.21
N PRO A 73 -26.91 6.69 6.36
CA PRO A 73 -26.35 6.33 7.66
C PRO A 73 -26.33 4.83 7.86
N ALA A 74 -25.25 4.33 8.45
CA ALA A 74 -25.09 2.92 8.79
C ALA A 74 -24.62 2.78 10.24
N PRO A 75 -25.13 1.80 11.00
CA PRO A 75 -24.71 1.62 12.38
C PRO A 75 -23.25 1.18 12.45
N TYR A 76 -22.50 1.78 13.39
CA TYR A 76 -21.06 1.59 13.58
C TYR A 76 -20.60 0.14 13.47
N TRP A 77 -21.26 -0.77 14.19
CA TRP A 77 -20.85 -2.17 14.18
C TRP A 77 -20.99 -2.82 12.81
N LYS A 78 -22.02 -2.50 12.01
CA LYS A 78 -22.13 -3.04 10.66
C LYS A 78 -21.02 -2.51 9.74
N VAL A 79 -20.65 -1.24 9.91
CA VAL A 79 -19.53 -0.60 9.19
C VAL A 79 -18.20 -1.27 9.57
N TYR A 80 -17.96 -1.48 10.86
CA TYR A 80 -16.76 -2.15 11.37
C TYR A 80 -16.64 -3.59 10.83
N HIS A 81 -17.70 -4.40 10.93
CA HIS A 81 -17.68 -5.78 10.44
C HIS A 81 -17.48 -5.83 8.91
N ALA A 82 -18.14 -4.96 8.14
CA ALA A 82 -17.92 -4.86 6.70
C ALA A 82 -16.47 -4.51 6.37
N MET A 83 -15.85 -3.62 7.14
CA MET A 83 -14.45 -3.25 7.00
C MET A 83 -13.50 -4.40 7.33
N MET A 84 -13.75 -5.15 8.40
CA MET A 84 -12.95 -6.32 8.78
C MET A 84 -13.01 -7.42 7.72
N VAL A 85 -14.20 -7.70 7.16
CA VAL A 85 -14.36 -8.63 6.03
C VAL A 85 -13.58 -8.15 4.80
N GLY A 86 -13.59 -6.84 4.53
CA GLY A 86 -12.76 -6.25 3.48
C GLY A 86 -11.26 -6.46 3.72
N TYR A 87 -10.77 -6.30 4.96
CA TYR A 87 -9.38 -6.57 5.30
C TYR A 87 -9.01 -8.04 5.13
N LEU A 88 -9.87 -8.96 5.57
CA LEU A 88 -9.66 -10.39 5.36
C LEU A 88 -9.60 -10.74 3.86
N ALA A 89 -10.49 -10.16 3.06
CA ALA A 89 -10.48 -10.37 1.62
C ALA A 89 -9.21 -9.85 0.94
N ASN A 90 -8.64 -8.75 1.42
CA ASN A 90 -7.37 -8.22 0.92
C ASN A 90 -6.16 -9.13 1.23
N LEU A 91 -6.24 -10.01 2.23
CA LEU A 91 -5.19 -11.01 2.50
C LEU A 91 -5.18 -12.12 1.43
N VAL A 92 -6.36 -12.47 0.89
CA VAL A 92 -6.52 -13.54 -0.10
C VAL A 92 -6.33 -13.01 -1.52
N LEU A 93 -6.98 -11.88 -1.84
CA LEU A 93 -6.96 -11.28 -3.15
C LEU A 93 -6.58 -9.80 -3.03
N PRO A 94 -5.40 -9.39 -3.53
CA PRO A 94 -4.99 -8.01 -3.45
C PRO A 94 -6.00 -7.11 -4.17
N ARG A 95 -6.42 -6.03 -3.49
CA ARG A 95 -7.34 -4.99 -3.97
C ARG A 95 -8.83 -5.38 -4.05
N ALA A 96 -9.20 -6.65 -3.81
CA ALA A 96 -10.60 -7.08 -3.82
C ALA A 96 -11.38 -6.60 -2.58
N GLY A 97 -10.69 -6.33 -1.47
CA GLY A 97 -11.29 -5.98 -0.19
C GLY A 97 -12.11 -4.70 -0.20
N GLU A 98 -11.77 -3.74 -1.06
CA GLU A 98 -12.52 -2.47 -1.17
C GLU A 98 -13.90 -2.67 -1.77
N VAL A 99 -14.03 -3.52 -2.78
CA VAL A 99 -15.33 -3.86 -3.39
C VAL A 99 -16.14 -4.75 -2.45
N ILE A 100 -15.48 -5.67 -1.76
CA ILE A 100 -16.13 -6.61 -0.85
C ILE A 100 -16.72 -5.88 0.36
N ARG A 101 -16.01 -4.92 0.98
CA ARG A 101 -16.58 -4.15 2.11
C ARG A 101 -17.85 -3.40 1.72
N CYS A 102 -17.88 -2.77 0.54
CA CYS A 102 -19.06 -2.06 0.04
C CYS A 102 -20.23 -3.01 -0.24
N SER A 103 -19.91 -4.20 -0.80
CA SER A 103 -20.90 -5.23 -1.09
C SER A 103 -21.53 -5.82 0.18
N VAL A 104 -20.71 -6.08 1.21
CA VAL A 104 -21.18 -6.55 2.52
C VAL A 104 -22.03 -5.48 3.19
N LEU A 105 -21.60 -4.22 3.16
CA LEU A 105 -22.34 -3.11 3.76
C LEU A 105 -23.73 -2.92 3.13
N ARG A 106 -23.85 -3.11 1.80
CA ARG A 106 -25.16 -3.12 1.13
C ARG A 106 -26.08 -4.21 1.67
N ARG A 107 -25.56 -5.42 1.91
CA ARG A 107 -26.36 -6.53 2.45
C ARG A 107 -26.75 -6.33 3.91
N THR A 108 -25.89 -5.72 4.72
CA THR A 108 -26.15 -5.57 6.16
C THR A 108 -26.94 -4.32 6.51
N SER A 109 -26.72 -3.21 5.77
CA SER A 109 -27.21 -1.87 6.12
C SER A 109 -28.00 -1.19 4.99
N GLY A 110 -28.13 -1.81 3.82
CA GLY A 110 -28.91 -1.26 2.70
C GLY A 110 -28.23 -0.13 1.91
N VAL A 111 -27.02 0.29 2.30
CA VAL A 111 -26.27 1.37 1.62
C VAL A 111 -25.96 0.97 0.16
N PRO A 112 -26.29 1.80 -0.84
CA PRO A 112 -25.94 1.52 -2.23
C PRO A 112 -24.43 1.37 -2.41
N VAL A 113 -24.00 0.33 -3.16
CA VAL A 113 -22.57 0.07 -3.40
C VAL A 113 -21.88 1.26 -4.09
N GLN A 114 -22.58 1.97 -4.99
CA GLN A 114 -22.04 3.14 -5.68
C GLN A 114 -21.69 4.27 -4.72
N VAL A 115 -22.57 4.52 -3.75
CA VAL A 115 -22.37 5.52 -2.69
C VAL A 115 -21.20 5.11 -1.80
N ALA A 116 -21.22 3.87 -1.31
CA ALA A 116 -20.15 3.35 -0.47
C ALA A 116 -18.80 3.41 -1.19
N LEU A 117 -18.71 2.98 -2.44
CA LEU A 117 -17.48 3.07 -3.25
C LEU A 117 -17.04 4.51 -3.47
N GLY A 118 -17.97 5.45 -3.69
CA GLY A 118 -17.66 6.88 -3.78
C GLY A 118 -16.93 7.38 -2.53
N THR A 119 -17.44 7.05 -1.34
CA THR A 119 -16.77 7.42 -0.08
C THR A 119 -15.37 6.83 0.04
N VAL A 120 -15.18 5.56 -0.37
CA VAL A 120 -13.86 4.91 -0.39
C VAL A 120 -12.89 5.66 -1.29
N VAL A 121 -13.30 5.99 -2.53
CA VAL A 121 -12.44 6.69 -3.47
C VAL A 121 -12.09 8.09 -2.95
N THR A 122 -13.06 8.82 -2.40
CA THR A 122 -12.82 10.12 -1.77
C THR A 122 -11.82 10.02 -0.62
N GLU A 123 -11.94 9.01 0.24
CA GLU A 123 -10.98 8.72 1.32
C GLU A 123 -9.55 8.55 0.74
N ARG A 124 -9.40 7.76 -0.34
CA ARG A 124 -8.08 7.54 -0.97
C ARG A 124 -7.49 8.80 -1.59
N VAL A 125 -8.31 9.61 -2.26
CA VAL A 125 -7.85 10.87 -2.85
C VAL A 125 -7.34 11.81 -1.76
N ILE A 126 -8.08 11.94 -0.66
CA ILE A 126 -7.67 12.76 0.48
C ILE A 126 -6.38 12.23 1.09
N ASP A 127 -6.27 10.91 1.31
CA ASP A 127 -5.05 10.28 1.86
C ASP A 127 -3.82 10.57 0.98
N VAL A 128 -3.95 10.48 -0.35
CA VAL A 128 -2.87 10.78 -1.31
C VAL A 128 -2.51 12.26 -1.28
N LEU A 129 -3.49 13.16 -1.24
CA LEU A 129 -3.23 14.60 -1.14
C LEU A 129 -2.49 14.96 0.15
N VAL A 130 -2.93 14.41 1.28
CA VAL A 130 -2.27 14.61 2.58
C VAL A 130 -0.84 14.06 2.56
N LEU A 131 -0.65 12.86 1.98
CA LEU A 131 0.68 12.27 1.82
C LEU A 131 1.60 13.17 0.99
N LEU A 132 1.11 13.69 -0.14
CA LEU A 132 1.87 14.60 -1.01
C LEU A 132 2.24 15.91 -0.30
N ILE A 133 1.31 16.47 0.47
CA ILE A 133 1.56 17.69 1.25
C ILE A 133 2.65 17.41 2.29
N LEU A 134 2.51 16.37 3.10
CA LEU A 134 3.48 16.02 4.15
C LEU A 134 4.87 15.71 3.56
N LEU A 135 4.91 14.97 2.45
CA LEU A 135 6.15 14.64 1.77
C LEU A 135 6.82 15.90 1.21
N SER A 136 6.05 16.79 0.57
CA SER A 136 6.56 18.06 0.05
C SER A 136 7.05 18.98 1.18
N SER A 137 6.31 19.08 2.27
CA SER A 137 6.72 19.85 3.46
C SER A 137 8.02 19.31 4.04
N THR A 138 8.16 17.99 4.15
CA THR A 138 9.40 17.36 4.65
C THR A 138 10.59 17.66 3.74
N LEU A 139 10.40 17.58 2.42
CA LEU A 139 11.44 17.90 1.44
C LEU A 139 11.85 19.37 1.46
N LEU A 140 10.90 20.29 1.65
CA LEU A 140 11.18 21.72 1.74
C LEU A 140 11.90 22.10 3.04
N LEU A 141 11.52 21.48 4.17
CA LEU A 141 12.16 21.71 5.46
C LEU A 141 13.60 21.20 5.49
N ASP A 142 13.85 20.02 4.90
CA ASP A 142 15.17 19.40 4.88
C ASP A 142 15.84 19.49 3.50
N PHE A 143 15.63 20.63 2.82
CA PHE A 143 16.07 20.82 1.43
C PHE A 143 17.58 20.65 1.27
N LYS A 144 18.39 21.02 2.28
CA LYS A 144 19.85 20.83 2.24
C LYS A 144 20.24 19.36 2.24
N THR A 145 19.60 18.54 3.09
CA THR A 145 19.86 17.10 3.16
C THR A 145 19.37 16.42 1.89
N PHE A 146 18.20 16.80 1.38
CA PHE A 146 17.68 16.33 0.11
C PHE A 146 18.61 16.68 -1.06
N TRP A 147 19.05 17.93 -1.18
CA TRP A 147 19.93 18.38 -2.25
C TRP A 147 21.33 17.74 -2.16
N GLY A 148 21.84 17.53 -0.94
CA GLY A 148 23.07 16.79 -0.70
C GLY A 148 22.96 15.32 -1.10
N PHE A 149 21.86 14.65 -0.77
CA PHE A 149 21.58 13.29 -1.22
C PHE A 149 21.39 13.22 -2.73
N PHE A 150 20.65 14.15 -3.33
CA PHE A 150 20.41 14.21 -4.77
C PHE A 150 21.73 14.43 -5.54
N ASN A 151 22.53 15.39 -5.10
CA ASN A 151 23.82 15.63 -5.74
C ASN A 151 24.81 14.50 -5.51
N ASN A 152 24.86 13.84 -4.35
CA ASN A 152 25.88 12.81 -4.09
C ASN A 152 25.45 11.40 -4.51
N ALA A 153 24.20 11.01 -4.26
CA ALA A 153 23.68 9.67 -4.53
C ALA A 153 23.07 9.52 -5.94
N LEU A 154 22.49 10.59 -6.51
CA LEU A 154 21.91 10.55 -7.86
C LEU A 154 22.85 11.13 -8.94
N LEU A 155 23.56 12.24 -8.67
CA LEU A 155 24.40 12.91 -9.67
C LEU A 155 25.92 12.67 -9.51
N GLY A 156 26.42 12.56 -8.29
CA GLY A 156 27.84 12.72 -7.91
C GLY A 156 28.77 11.56 -8.23
N GLY A 157 28.25 10.48 -8.80
CA GLY A 157 29.04 9.43 -9.46
C GLY A 157 28.43 8.96 -10.78
N LYS A 158 27.25 9.50 -11.16
CA LYS A 158 26.55 9.13 -12.38
C LYS A 158 26.58 10.21 -13.45
N ALA A 159 26.94 11.46 -13.18
CA ALA A 159 27.14 12.46 -14.24
C ALA A 159 28.25 12.03 -15.23
N ASP A 160 29.39 11.58 -14.71
CA ASP A 160 30.50 11.06 -15.54
C ASP A 160 30.20 9.67 -16.15
N SER A 161 29.41 8.82 -15.47
CA SER A 161 29.00 7.51 -15.99
C SER A 161 27.86 7.58 -17.02
N ILE A 162 26.95 8.55 -16.90
CA ILE A 162 25.85 8.85 -17.84
C ILE A 162 26.40 9.53 -19.09
N ALA A 163 27.39 10.41 -18.95
CA ALA A 163 28.12 10.98 -20.09
C ALA A 163 28.85 9.89 -20.91
N ARG A 164 29.20 8.75 -20.29
CA ARG A 164 29.87 7.61 -20.95
C ARG A 164 28.95 6.50 -21.44
N ASN A 165 27.79 6.27 -20.79
CA ASN A 165 26.86 5.21 -21.17
C ASN A 165 25.40 5.59 -20.82
N PRO A 166 24.52 5.86 -21.82
CA PRO A 166 23.14 6.32 -21.60
C PRO A 166 22.14 5.19 -21.25
N THR A 167 22.58 3.93 -21.24
CA THR A 167 21.73 2.76 -20.96
C THR A 167 20.94 2.76 -19.64
N PRO A 168 21.46 3.23 -18.47
CA PRO A 168 20.66 3.25 -17.24
C PRO A 168 19.54 4.30 -17.26
N LEU A 169 19.69 5.39 -18.03
CA LEU A 169 18.62 6.38 -18.24
C LEU A 169 17.50 5.81 -19.10
N VAL A 170 17.84 5.03 -20.13
CA VAL A 170 16.86 4.33 -20.95
C VAL A 170 16.10 3.30 -20.13
N ILE A 171 16.78 2.54 -19.25
CA ILE A 171 16.12 1.56 -18.37
C ILE A 171 15.19 2.26 -17.38
N ALA A 172 15.62 3.35 -16.74
CA ALA A 172 14.77 4.12 -15.83
C ALA A 172 13.57 4.75 -16.56
N ALA A 173 13.77 5.27 -17.76
CA ALA A 173 12.70 5.81 -18.61
C ALA A 173 11.72 4.72 -19.03
N VAL A 174 12.19 3.54 -19.44
CA VAL A 174 11.35 2.40 -19.79
C VAL A 174 10.56 1.91 -18.57
N ILE A 175 11.17 1.84 -17.38
CA ILE A 175 10.47 1.48 -16.15
C ILE A 175 9.39 2.52 -15.81
N ALA A 176 9.70 3.82 -15.93
CA ALA A 176 8.74 4.89 -15.70
C ALA A 176 7.58 4.87 -16.71
N LEU A 177 7.86 4.57 -17.98
CA LEU A 177 6.87 4.49 -19.06
C LEU A 177 5.98 3.25 -18.90
N VAL A 178 6.54 2.12 -18.48
CA VAL A 178 5.80 0.91 -18.13
C VAL A 178 4.93 1.16 -16.90
N LEU A 179 5.43 1.85 -15.88
CA LEU A 179 4.64 2.21 -14.69
C LEU A 179 3.50 3.16 -15.05
N LEU A 180 3.72 4.16 -15.90
CA LEU A 180 2.69 5.07 -16.38
C LEU A 180 1.65 4.35 -17.26
N ALA A 181 2.07 3.43 -18.13
CA ALA A 181 1.16 2.63 -18.93
C ALA A 181 0.32 1.69 -18.05
N VAL A 182 0.91 1.08 -17.02
CA VAL A 182 0.19 0.22 -16.07
C VAL A 182 -0.79 1.02 -15.19
N VAL A 183 -0.45 2.26 -14.83
CA VAL A 183 -1.34 3.16 -14.09
C VAL A 183 -2.45 3.72 -14.98
N GLY A 184 -2.18 4.01 -16.26
CA GLY A 184 -3.18 4.49 -17.22
C GLY A 184 -4.12 3.42 -17.76
N TYR A 185 -3.79 2.14 -17.57
CA TYR A 185 -4.62 0.99 -17.98
C TYR A 185 -5.43 0.38 -16.82
N ALA A 186 -5.21 0.87 -15.59
CA ALA A 186 -5.95 0.47 -14.38
C ALA A 186 -7.08 1.46 -14.10
#